data_AF-A0A9E4PHV6-F1
#
_entry.id   AF-A0A9E4PHV6-F1
#
_cell.length_a   1.000
_cell.length_b   1.000
_cell.length_c   1.000
_cell.angle_alpha   90.00
_cell.angle_beta   90.00
_cell.angle_gamma   90.00
#
_symmetry.space_group_name_H-M   'P 1'
#
loop_
_entity.id
_entity.type
_entity.pdbx_description
1 polymer ?
#
loop_
_entity_poly.entity_id
_entity_poly.type
_entity_poly.pdbx_seq_one_letter_code
_entity_poly.pdbx_strand_id
1 'polypeptide(L)'
;MDNLWRDQDAGDSDIGQLVYLSNLIGADSLLVQPGGGNTSLKSREADLFGDEADALIVKGSGTDLRTIRAAGFTHLYTERLARLQTKTAIEDGDMMELMQAAMLFPSRDPVPSVETPLHSLLPYRFIAHTHDVATLSLSDTPHAEENVTRVFGDDVAFLPYVRPGFPLAKLMAERYAEQPPDKAIALVLEKHGLVVWGETASECYERLVSVISNAEAFVAERAEGRSVFGAPRMTAWEEPERKAQAATLLPVMRGALAADGWRPVLHWDASDEALDAIGREGFADIARRGVMTPEHILRAGVGPLVLDVAAGDAADGRKERVRDAVREFRDAYAQTRRELGQPEPIPDFLKTVVVPGVGLVYAGKDRRSALTAAECYRATMRAMAGAEAVEAFKFLSDADACEMEYWPLERRKVEEAAATRRDLEGRIALVVGAASGIGRAAAERFVEEGAHVVAADIDAAGADSVARELNEATPERALALEVDVSDAESVRAMISAAVLHFGGLDVLFYSPGVGPAYSLVAEMSDDEIEEKMRVHFQGAVAATREVAKVLIDQEMGGRLIYNASKAAFAPGEGLAAYGASKAALVHYVRNVANELGRHGITANYINADAIDTPLFRRLL
;
A
#
# COMPACT_ATOMS: atom_id res chain seq x y z
N MET A 1 -16.25 -15.31 14.20
CA MET A 1 -14.79 -15.52 14.04
C MET A 1 -14.34 -16.81 14.75
N ASP A 2 -13.37 -17.55 14.21
CA ASP A 2 -12.79 -18.73 14.88
C ASP A 2 -11.73 -18.32 15.92
N ASN A 3 -11.67 -19.04 17.04
CA ASN A 3 -10.59 -18.87 18.02
C ASN A 3 -9.33 -19.65 17.58
N LEU A 4 -8.29 -18.90 17.18
CA LEU A 4 -7.02 -19.44 16.72
C LEU A 4 -5.95 -19.57 17.82
N TRP A 5 -6.25 -19.25 19.08
CA TRP A 5 -5.29 -19.35 20.17
C TRP A 5 -4.87 -20.80 20.40
N ARG A 6 -3.55 -21.01 20.54
CA ARG A 6 -2.92 -22.28 20.89
C ARG A 6 -1.84 -22.03 21.95
N ASP A 7 -2.04 -22.58 23.16
CA ASP A 7 -1.11 -22.35 24.28
C ASP A 7 0.33 -22.78 23.97
N GLN A 8 0.50 -23.86 23.21
CA GLN A 8 1.80 -24.38 22.79
C GLN A 8 2.60 -23.41 21.89
N ASP A 9 1.92 -22.50 21.18
CA ASP A 9 2.56 -21.55 20.25
C ASP A 9 2.85 -20.19 20.93
N ALA A 10 2.14 -19.88 22.02
CA ALA A 10 2.26 -18.61 22.76
C ALA A 10 3.56 -18.51 23.58
N GLY A 11 4.10 -19.67 24.01
CA GLY A 11 5.26 -19.75 24.89
C GLY A 11 4.99 -19.33 26.33
N ASP A 12 5.99 -19.50 27.20
CA ASP A 12 5.81 -19.36 28.65
C ASP A 12 6.05 -17.94 29.18
N SER A 13 6.74 -17.08 28.43
CA SER A 13 7.04 -15.71 28.85
C SER A 13 5.90 -14.75 28.51
N ASP A 14 5.59 -13.80 29.40
CA ASP A 14 4.53 -12.81 29.16
C ASP A 14 4.74 -12.00 27.86
N ILE A 15 5.99 -11.60 27.56
CA ILE A 15 6.31 -10.89 26.30
C ILE A 15 6.12 -11.77 25.06
N GLY A 16 6.42 -13.07 25.17
CA GLY A 16 6.16 -14.06 24.12
C GLY A 16 4.66 -14.21 23.85
N GLN A 17 3.86 -14.27 24.90
CA GLN A 17 2.41 -14.32 24.80
C GLN A 17 1.83 -13.02 24.23
N LEU A 18 2.38 -11.85 24.60
CA LEU A 18 1.99 -10.57 24.00
C LEU A 18 2.30 -10.55 22.49
N VAL A 19 3.49 -10.99 22.08
CA VAL A 19 3.87 -11.12 20.67
C VAL A 19 2.91 -12.05 19.93
N TYR A 20 2.54 -13.19 20.53
CA TYR A 20 1.62 -14.13 19.92
C TYR A 20 0.21 -13.55 19.77
N LEU A 21 -0.31 -12.91 20.83
CA LEU A 21 -1.57 -12.16 20.80
C LEU A 21 -1.58 -11.13 19.66
N SER A 22 -0.53 -10.31 19.55
CA SER A 22 -0.39 -9.32 18.49
C SER A 22 -0.40 -9.94 17.10
N ASN A 23 0.35 -11.03 16.89
CA ASN A 23 0.43 -11.69 15.59
C ASN A 23 -0.89 -12.34 15.18
N LEU A 24 -1.64 -12.92 16.13
CA LEU A 24 -2.99 -13.46 15.87
C LEU A 24 -3.96 -12.34 15.44
N ILE A 25 -3.92 -11.20 16.14
CA ILE A 25 -4.76 -10.05 15.80
C ILE A 25 -4.35 -9.45 14.45
N GLY A 26 -3.06 -9.21 14.24
CA GLY A 26 -2.53 -8.60 13.02
C GLY A 26 -2.57 -9.49 11.78
N ALA A 27 -2.80 -10.80 11.95
CA ALA A 27 -2.99 -11.72 10.83
C ALA A 27 -4.36 -11.53 10.13
N ASP A 28 -5.35 -10.98 10.84
CA ASP A 28 -6.68 -10.72 10.29
C ASP A 28 -6.87 -9.23 10.00
N SER A 29 -6.90 -8.88 8.70
CA SER A 29 -7.08 -7.50 8.26
C SER A 29 -8.46 -6.92 8.56
N LEU A 30 -9.44 -7.74 8.97
CA LEU A 30 -10.74 -7.28 9.47
C LEU A 30 -10.70 -6.87 10.94
N LEU A 31 -9.69 -7.28 11.69
CA LEU A 31 -9.45 -6.82 13.06
C LEU A 31 -8.55 -5.60 13.09
N VAL A 32 -7.43 -5.66 12.36
CA VAL A 32 -6.45 -4.58 12.30
C VAL A 32 -5.91 -4.44 10.89
N GLN A 33 -6.11 -3.26 10.30
CA GLN A 33 -5.53 -2.92 9.01
C GLN A 33 -4.05 -2.52 9.18
N PRO A 34 -3.19 -2.66 8.16
CA PRO A 34 -1.75 -2.45 8.31
C PRO A 34 -1.40 -1.05 8.85
N GLY A 35 -0.66 -1.02 9.96
CA GLY A 35 -0.29 0.21 10.65
C GLY A 35 -1.19 0.59 11.83
N GLY A 36 -2.45 0.15 11.81
CA GLY A 36 -3.43 0.34 12.88
C GLY A 36 -3.24 -0.59 14.07
N GLY A 37 -4.12 -0.46 15.06
CA GLY A 37 -4.17 -1.28 16.28
C GLY A 37 -2.92 -1.20 17.17
N ASN A 38 -3.08 -1.65 18.41
CA ASN A 38 -1.99 -1.83 19.35
C ASN A 38 -2.35 -2.82 20.46
N THR A 39 -1.32 -3.43 21.03
CA THR A 39 -1.45 -4.32 22.18
C THR A 39 -0.47 -3.89 23.25
N SER A 40 -0.81 -4.20 24.50
CA SER A 40 0.08 -3.94 25.63
C SER A 40 -0.01 -5.01 26.72
N LEU A 41 1.02 -5.02 27.54
CA LEU A 41 1.15 -5.79 28.77
C LEU A 41 1.61 -4.87 29.90
N LYS A 42 1.02 -5.01 31.09
CA LYS A 42 1.59 -4.48 32.33
C LYS A 42 2.35 -5.59 33.07
N SER A 43 3.64 -5.37 33.30
CA SER A 43 4.56 -6.36 33.90
C SER A 43 5.55 -5.65 34.84
N ARG A 44 6.37 -6.43 35.55
CA ARG A 44 7.56 -5.93 36.23
C ARG A 44 8.79 -6.19 35.39
N GLU A 45 9.58 -5.14 35.18
CA GLU A 45 10.77 -5.18 34.33
C GLU A 45 11.95 -4.53 35.07
N ALA A 46 13.13 -5.12 34.93
CA ALA A 46 14.36 -4.53 35.44
C ALA A 46 14.79 -3.35 34.57
N ASP A 47 15.01 -2.18 35.19
CA ASP A 47 15.42 -0.98 34.47
C ASP A 47 16.93 -0.95 34.13
N LEU A 48 17.43 0.20 33.65
CA LEU A 48 18.85 0.39 33.32
C LEU A 48 19.79 0.32 34.54
N PHE A 49 19.26 0.48 35.75
CA PHE A 49 19.99 0.35 37.01
C PHE A 49 19.89 -1.07 37.60
N GLY A 50 19.01 -1.91 37.03
CA GLY A 50 18.72 -3.26 37.50
C GLY A 50 17.64 -3.32 38.58
N ASP A 51 16.93 -2.22 38.83
CA ASP A 51 15.83 -2.16 39.77
C ASP A 51 14.52 -2.61 39.10
N GLU A 52 13.73 -3.42 39.79
CA GLU A 52 12.41 -3.87 39.32
C GLU A 52 11.40 -2.71 39.35
N ALA A 53 10.80 -2.42 38.19
CA ALA A 53 9.81 -1.35 38.02
C ALA A 53 8.51 -1.86 37.38
N ASP A 54 7.38 -1.31 37.80
CA ASP A 54 6.09 -1.58 37.16
C ASP A 54 6.05 -0.88 35.78
N ALA A 55 6.06 -1.68 34.71
CA ALA A 55 6.22 -1.23 33.34
C ALA A 55 4.99 -1.54 32.48
N LEU A 56 4.66 -0.59 31.60
CA LEU A 56 3.78 -0.79 30.47
C LEU A 56 4.65 -1.15 29.26
N ILE A 57 4.40 -2.31 28.69
CA ILE A 57 5.05 -2.81 27.47
C ILE A 57 4.02 -2.67 26.36
N VAL A 58 4.21 -1.74 25.43
CA VAL A 58 3.21 -1.37 24.41
C VAL A 58 3.83 -1.35 23.03
N LYS A 59 3.05 -1.69 22.00
CA LYS A 59 3.49 -1.63 20.60
C LYS A 59 4.11 -0.26 20.26
N GLY A 60 5.30 -0.30 19.67
CA GLY A 60 5.98 0.88 19.15
C GLY A 60 5.35 1.42 17.86
N SER A 61 5.47 2.72 17.66
CA SER A 61 5.07 3.42 16.44
C SER A 61 5.81 2.86 15.21
N GLY A 62 5.08 2.66 14.10
CA GLY A 62 5.64 2.14 12.84
C GLY A 62 5.84 0.61 12.80
N THR A 63 5.49 -0.12 13.86
CA THR A 63 5.58 -1.58 13.89
C THR A 63 4.28 -2.24 13.45
N ASP A 64 4.35 -3.26 12.60
CA ASP A 64 3.18 -4.02 12.13
C ASP A 64 2.89 -5.17 13.10
N LEU A 65 1.65 -5.24 13.64
CA LEU A 65 1.26 -6.29 14.59
C LEU A 65 1.37 -7.69 13.98
N ARG A 66 1.22 -7.84 12.66
CA ARG A 66 1.32 -9.13 11.97
C ARG A 66 2.69 -9.78 12.06
N THR A 67 3.73 -8.97 12.17
CA THR A 67 5.13 -9.43 12.14
C THR A 67 5.92 -8.97 13.36
N ILE A 68 5.24 -8.40 14.36
CA ILE A 68 5.88 -7.84 15.53
C ILE A 68 6.64 -8.92 16.30
N ARG A 69 7.79 -8.51 16.83
CA ARG A 69 8.64 -9.29 17.72
C ARG A 69 8.84 -8.50 19.01
N ALA A 70 9.47 -9.09 20.03
CA ALA A 70 9.71 -8.43 21.31
C ALA A 70 10.37 -7.04 21.16
N ALA A 71 11.30 -6.88 20.21
CA ALA A 71 11.96 -5.60 19.91
C ALA A 71 11.04 -4.52 19.34
N GLY A 72 9.81 -4.87 18.93
CA GLY A 72 8.79 -3.94 18.45
C GLY A 72 7.97 -3.30 19.57
N PHE A 73 8.23 -3.64 20.84
CA PHE A 73 7.54 -3.08 22.00
C PHE A 73 8.42 -2.07 22.74
N THR A 74 7.77 -1.04 23.25
CA THR A 74 8.34 -0.01 24.10
C THR A 74 7.98 -0.27 25.55
N HIS A 75 8.96 -0.20 26.45
CA HIS A 75 8.79 -0.35 27.88
C HIS A 75 8.76 1.03 28.54
N LEU A 76 7.71 1.33 29.30
CA LEU A 76 7.51 2.62 29.96
C LEU A 76 7.16 2.49 31.43
N TYR A 77 7.69 3.36 32.28
CA TYR A 77 7.34 3.43 33.70
C TYR A 77 5.86 3.80 33.86
N THR A 78 5.07 2.88 34.40
CA THR A 78 3.63 3.12 34.65
C THR A 78 3.42 4.29 35.62
N GLU A 79 4.25 4.42 36.64
CA GLU A 79 4.20 5.54 37.61
C GLU A 79 4.38 6.91 36.92
N ARG A 80 5.28 6.99 35.93
CA ARG A 80 5.52 8.24 35.20
C ARG A 80 4.35 8.55 34.27
N LEU A 81 3.82 7.54 33.60
CA LEU A 81 2.65 7.69 32.73
C LEU A 81 1.38 8.03 33.51
N ALA A 82 1.23 7.58 34.76
CA ALA A 82 0.08 7.91 35.61
C ALA A 82 -0.10 9.43 35.80
N ARG A 83 0.97 10.22 35.66
CA ARG A 83 0.90 11.70 35.69
C ARG A 83 0.08 12.30 34.55
N LEU A 84 -0.18 11.55 33.49
CA LEU A 84 -1.11 11.95 32.43
C LEU A 84 -2.52 12.18 32.99
N GLN A 85 -2.96 11.41 34.00
CA GLN A 85 -4.28 11.59 34.62
C GLN A 85 -4.50 12.99 35.22
N THR A 86 -3.42 13.62 35.70
CA THR A 86 -3.50 14.94 36.35
C THR A 86 -3.63 16.09 35.34
N LYS A 87 -3.46 15.82 34.05
CA LYS A 87 -3.59 16.83 33.00
C LYS A 87 -5.06 16.95 32.58
N THR A 88 -5.50 18.19 32.33
CA THR A 88 -6.81 18.46 31.69
C THR A 88 -6.69 18.43 30.17
N ALA A 89 -5.57 18.93 29.64
CA ALA A 89 -5.21 18.91 28.23
C ALA A 89 -3.68 18.83 28.11
N ILE A 90 -3.20 18.30 26.98
CA ILE A 90 -1.78 18.25 26.62
C ILE A 90 -1.67 18.30 25.10
N GLU A 91 -0.70 19.05 24.58
CA GLU A 91 -0.38 19.05 23.15
C GLU A 91 0.32 17.76 22.76
N ASP A 92 0.14 17.32 21.51
CA ASP A 92 0.70 16.05 21.03
C ASP A 92 2.23 15.98 21.17
N GLY A 93 2.93 17.09 20.92
CA GLY A 93 4.38 17.19 21.10
C GLY A 93 4.81 16.95 22.55
N ASP A 94 4.17 17.63 23.49
CA ASP A 94 4.44 17.49 24.93
C ASP A 94 4.09 16.08 25.44
N MET A 95 3.01 15.48 24.90
CA MET A 95 2.63 14.10 25.19
C MET A 95 3.73 13.13 24.75
N MET A 96 4.25 13.28 23.52
CA MET A 96 5.34 12.46 23.00
C MET A 96 6.62 12.62 23.84
N GLU A 97 6.97 13.85 24.24
CA GLU A 97 8.11 14.10 25.12
C GLU A 97 7.95 13.43 26.49
N LEU A 98 6.75 13.51 27.09
CA LEU A 98 6.45 12.84 28.36
C LEU A 98 6.59 11.32 28.22
N MET A 99 6.06 10.74 27.15
CA MET A 99 6.16 9.30 26.90
C MET A 99 7.62 8.88 26.67
N GLN A 100 8.42 9.67 25.94
CA GLN A 100 9.86 9.41 25.79
C GLN A 100 10.59 9.47 27.13
N ALA A 101 10.28 10.46 27.97
CA ALA A 101 10.83 10.56 29.33
C ALA A 101 10.38 9.42 30.26
N ALA A 102 9.32 8.71 29.90
CA ALA A 102 8.83 7.54 30.60
C ALA A 102 9.44 6.21 30.11
N MET A 103 10.22 6.19 29.03
CA MET A 103 10.84 4.97 28.51
C MET A 103 11.88 4.40 29.48
N LEU A 104 11.87 3.08 29.68
CA LEU A 104 12.91 2.35 30.40
C LEU A 104 14.19 2.27 29.56
N PHE A 105 14.06 2.03 28.25
CA PHE A 105 15.19 1.79 27.35
C PHE A 105 15.17 2.71 26.12
N PRO A 106 15.37 4.03 26.28
CA PRO A 106 15.21 5.01 25.19
C PRO A 106 16.14 4.80 23.99
N SER A 107 17.27 4.10 24.15
CA SER A 107 18.20 3.80 23.05
C SER A 107 17.98 2.43 22.40
N ARG A 108 17.09 1.58 22.94
CA ARG A 108 16.84 0.22 22.45
C ARG A 108 15.43 0.08 21.90
N ASP A 109 14.47 0.63 22.61
CA ASP A 109 13.06 0.49 22.29
C ASP A 109 12.64 1.48 21.20
N PRO A 110 11.65 1.11 20.38
CA PRO A 110 11.04 2.05 19.45
C PRO A 110 10.30 3.17 20.19
N VAL A 111 9.99 4.25 19.47
CA VAL A 111 9.10 5.31 19.98
C VAL A 111 7.72 4.71 20.28
N PRO A 112 7.09 4.99 21.44
CA PRO A 112 5.81 4.39 21.81
C PRO A 112 4.67 4.84 20.88
N SER A 113 3.59 4.04 20.81
CA SER A 113 2.35 4.42 20.11
C SER A 113 1.77 5.73 20.68
N VAL A 114 1.17 6.55 19.82
CA VAL A 114 0.40 7.75 20.21
C VAL A 114 -0.79 7.42 21.11
N GLU A 115 -1.25 6.16 21.09
CA GLU A 115 -2.37 5.66 21.88
C GLU A 115 -1.95 5.01 23.20
N THR A 116 -0.66 5.06 23.53
CA THR A 116 -0.13 4.62 24.84
C THR A 116 -0.91 5.18 26.03
N PRO A 117 -1.41 6.45 26.03
CA PRO A 117 -2.27 6.93 27.11
C PRO A 117 -3.49 6.04 27.37
N LEU A 118 -4.14 5.51 26.33
CA LEU A 118 -5.31 4.63 26.48
C LEU A 118 -4.95 3.37 27.27
N HIS A 119 -3.85 2.71 26.88
CA HIS A 119 -3.34 1.51 27.55
C HIS A 119 -2.85 1.78 28.98
N SER A 120 -2.24 2.94 29.21
CA SER A 120 -1.68 3.31 30.50
C SER A 120 -2.77 3.57 31.54
N LEU A 121 -3.90 4.15 31.13
CA LEU A 121 -4.94 4.58 32.06
C LEU A 121 -5.94 3.46 32.40
N LEU A 122 -5.99 2.40 31.61
CA LEU A 122 -6.76 1.20 31.92
C LEU A 122 -6.03 0.33 32.96
N PRO A 123 -6.69 -0.14 34.04
CA PRO A 123 -6.05 -0.89 35.12
C PRO A 123 -5.82 -2.38 34.80
N TYR A 124 -5.92 -2.80 33.53
CA TYR A 124 -5.84 -4.20 33.14
C TYR A 124 -4.47 -4.62 32.63
N ARG A 125 -4.13 -5.90 32.83
CA ARG A 125 -2.81 -6.46 32.54
C ARG A 125 -2.52 -6.58 31.04
N PHE A 126 -3.29 -7.38 30.31
CA PHE A 126 -3.21 -7.46 28.85
C PHE A 126 -4.32 -6.63 28.23
N ILE A 127 -3.98 -5.82 27.22
CA ILE A 127 -4.95 -4.98 26.51
C ILE A 127 -4.68 -5.11 25.02
N ALA A 128 -5.74 -5.31 24.25
CA ALA A 128 -5.73 -5.28 22.79
C ALA A 128 -6.68 -4.19 22.31
N HIS A 129 -6.20 -3.36 21.39
CA HIS A 129 -6.99 -2.36 20.69
C HIS A 129 -6.98 -2.68 19.19
N THR A 130 -8.18 -2.85 18.65
CA THR A 130 -8.45 -3.19 17.25
C THR A 130 -9.26 -2.08 16.57
N HIS A 131 -9.16 -2.03 15.24
CA HIS A 131 -9.97 -1.18 14.37
C HIS A 131 -10.87 -2.10 13.54
N ASP A 132 -11.63 -2.95 14.24
CA ASP A 132 -12.29 -4.08 13.61
C ASP A 132 -13.58 -3.67 12.90
N VAL A 133 -13.83 -4.33 11.77
CA VAL A 133 -14.98 -4.03 10.90
C VAL A 133 -16.32 -4.28 11.60
N ALA A 134 -16.39 -5.32 12.45
CA ALA A 134 -17.64 -5.78 13.05
C ALA A 134 -18.19 -4.78 14.06
N THR A 135 -17.36 -4.29 14.98
CA THR A 135 -17.78 -3.28 15.96
C THR A 135 -17.98 -1.92 15.32
N LEU A 136 -17.15 -1.55 14.33
CA LEU A 136 -17.34 -0.32 13.55
C LEU A 136 -18.68 -0.32 12.80
N SER A 137 -19.14 -1.48 12.32
CA SER A 137 -20.47 -1.63 11.72
C SER A 137 -21.62 -1.31 12.68
N LEU A 138 -21.39 -1.41 14.00
CA LEU A 138 -22.36 -1.02 15.02
C LEU A 138 -22.16 0.44 15.45
N SER A 139 -20.91 0.84 15.65
CA SER A 139 -20.56 2.13 16.24
C SER A 139 -20.64 3.29 15.26
N ASP A 140 -20.53 3.02 13.95
CA ASP A 140 -20.56 4.06 12.92
C ASP A 140 -21.98 4.19 12.36
N THR A 141 -22.96 4.24 13.27
CA THR A 141 -24.39 4.37 12.98
C THR A 141 -24.98 5.58 13.72
N PRO A 142 -26.13 6.13 13.29
CA PRO A 142 -26.81 7.22 14.01
C PRO A 142 -27.06 6.92 15.49
N HIS A 143 -27.43 5.68 15.83
CA HIS A 143 -27.74 5.23 17.19
C HIS A 143 -26.68 4.25 17.76
N ALA A 144 -25.41 4.61 17.63
CA ALA A 144 -24.25 3.79 17.99
C ALA A 144 -24.32 3.14 19.38
N GLU A 145 -24.54 3.94 20.44
CA GLU A 145 -24.59 3.46 21.82
C GLU A 145 -25.71 2.44 22.05
N GLU A 146 -26.89 2.68 21.45
CA GLU A 146 -28.03 1.77 21.54
C GLU A 146 -27.77 0.44 20.82
N ASN A 147 -27.12 0.49 19.66
CA ASN A 147 -26.76 -0.70 18.90
C ASN A 147 -25.73 -1.55 19.64
N VAL A 148 -24.69 -0.93 20.22
CA VAL A 148 -23.69 -1.62 21.07
C VAL A 148 -24.37 -2.24 22.30
N THR A 149 -25.18 -1.46 23.02
CA THR A 149 -25.92 -1.95 24.21
C THR A 149 -26.87 -3.10 23.86
N ARG A 150 -27.50 -3.08 22.69
CA ARG A 150 -28.40 -4.15 22.24
C ARG A 150 -27.67 -5.48 22.01
N VAL A 151 -26.45 -5.44 21.51
CA VAL A 151 -25.67 -6.64 21.21
C VAL A 151 -25.00 -7.19 22.47
N PHE A 152 -24.47 -6.31 23.32
CA PHE A 152 -23.57 -6.71 24.41
C PHE A 152 -24.11 -6.50 25.82
N GLY A 153 -25.21 -5.76 25.99
CA GLY A 153 -25.72 -5.37 27.30
C GLY A 153 -24.65 -4.62 28.11
N ASP A 154 -24.48 -5.03 29.37
CA ASP A 154 -23.51 -4.41 30.30
C ASP A 154 -22.09 -4.98 30.17
N ASP A 155 -21.86 -5.98 29.30
CA ASP A 155 -20.55 -6.65 29.16
C ASP A 155 -19.55 -5.81 28.35
N VAL A 156 -20.03 -4.83 27.56
CA VAL A 156 -19.20 -3.96 26.72
C VAL A 156 -19.63 -2.51 26.91
N ALA A 157 -18.70 -1.67 27.32
CA ALA A 157 -18.92 -0.24 27.47
C ALA A 157 -18.87 0.48 26.10
N PHE A 158 -19.48 1.67 26.01
CA PHE A 158 -19.44 2.54 24.84
C PHE A 158 -18.82 3.90 25.18
N LEU A 159 -17.99 4.42 24.28
CA LEU A 159 -17.55 5.81 24.30
C LEU A 159 -17.88 6.52 22.98
N PRO A 160 -18.47 7.73 23.05
CA PRO A 160 -18.72 8.53 21.87
C PRO A 160 -17.41 9.01 21.24
N TYR A 161 -17.48 9.41 19.98
CA TYR A 161 -16.30 9.79 19.22
C TYR A 161 -15.58 10.95 19.88
N VAL A 162 -14.28 10.72 20.13
CA VAL A 162 -13.30 11.72 20.51
C VAL A 162 -12.03 11.41 19.73
N ARG A 163 -11.32 12.47 19.36
CA ARG A 163 -10.03 12.38 18.68
C ARG A 163 -9.09 11.38 19.39
N PRO A 164 -8.48 10.42 18.66
CA PRO A 164 -7.48 9.51 19.21
C PRO A 164 -6.31 10.24 19.88
N GLY A 165 -5.73 9.61 20.92
CA GLY A 165 -4.66 10.18 21.73
C GLY A 165 -5.11 10.53 23.15
N PHE A 166 -4.55 11.60 23.72
CA PHE A 166 -4.83 11.99 25.11
C PHE A 166 -6.32 12.30 25.40
N PRO A 167 -7.06 13.04 24.54
CA PRO A 167 -8.47 13.34 24.81
C PRO A 167 -9.32 12.08 25.00
N LEU A 168 -9.11 11.08 24.15
CA LEU A 168 -9.78 9.78 24.23
C LEU A 168 -9.44 9.05 25.54
N ALA A 169 -8.15 8.96 25.86
CA ALA A 169 -7.70 8.30 27.08
C ALA A 169 -8.25 8.99 28.34
N LYS A 170 -8.37 10.32 28.32
CA LYS A 170 -8.92 11.11 29.41
C LYS A 170 -10.42 10.86 29.59
N LEU A 171 -11.20 10.93 28.51
CA LEU A 171 -12.64 10.64 28.54
C LEU A 171 -12.90 9.22 29.04
N MET A 172 -12.12 8.25 28.57
CA MET A 172 -12.19 6.87 29.06
C MET A 172 -11.93 6.81 30.57
N ALA A 173 -10.83 7.40 31.04
CA ALA A 173 -10.48 7.36 32.46
C ALA A 173 -11.54 8.02 33.36
N GLU A 174 -12.17 9.11 32.90
CA GLU A 174 -13.27 9.78 33.61
C GLU A 174 -14.50 8.88 33.70
N ARG A 175 -14.91 8.25 32.59
CA ARG A 175 -16.04 7.31 32.60
C ARG A 175 -15.80 6.10 33.48
N TYR A 176 -14.58 5.57 33.48
CA TYR A 176 -14.20 4.42 34.33
C TYR A 176 -14.13 4.79 35.82
N ALA A 177 -13.82 6.05 36.16
CA ALA A 177 -13.85 6.52 37.54
C ALA A 177 -15.29 6.72 38.04
N GLU A 178 -16.20 7.16 37.19
CA GLU A 178 -17.61 7.39 37.53
C GLU A 178 -18.45 6.11 37.59
N GLN A 179 -18.21 5.19 36.65
CA GLN A 179 -18.90 3.91 36.53
C GLN A 179 -17.87 2.81 36.27
N PRO A 180 -17.17 2.32 37.33
CA PRO A 180 -16.20 1.26 37.16
C PRO A 180 -16.91 0.03 36.59
N PRO A 181 -16.47 -0.47 35.43
CA PRO A 181 -17.09 -1.63 34.84
C PRO A 181 -16.58 -2.87 35.56
N ASP A 182 -17.16 -3.17 36.73
CA ASP A 182 -16.83 -4.41 37.46
C ASP A 182 -17.13 -5.66 36.62
N LYS A 183 -17.94 -5.52 35.55
CA LYS A 183 -18.33 -6.58 34.62
C LYS A 183 -17.88 -6.40 33.18
N ALA A 184 -17.50 -5.20 32.74
CA ALA A 184 -17.17 -5.04 31.32
C ALA A 184 -15.85 -5.72 30.99
N ILE A 185 -15.83 -6.37 29.84
CA ILE A 185 -14.67 -7.08 29.29
C ILE A 185 -14.06 -6.33 28.10
N ALA A 186 -14.78 -5.34 27.57
CA ALA A 186 -14.37 -4.54 26.44
C ALA A 186 -15.02 -3.15 26.42
N LEU A 187 -14.51 -2.30 25.54
CA LEU A 187 -14.94 -0.94 25.31
C LEU A 187 -14.98 -0.65 23.80
N VAL A 188 -16.15 -0.34 23.27
CA VAL A 188 -16.33 0.14 21.89
C VAL A 188 -16.16 1.67 21.85
N LEU A 189 -15.37 2.12 20.90
CA LEU A 189 -15.04 3.51 20.62
C LEU A 189 -15.68 3.91 19.29
N GLU A 190 -16.67 4.81 19.32
CA GLU A 190 -17.33 5.31 18.09
C GLU A 190 -16.31 5.84 17.07
N LYS A 191 -16.41 5.37 15.81
CA LYS A 191 -15.53 5.74 14.68
C LYS A 191 -14.05 5.46 14.89
N HIS A 192 -13.75 4.51 15.76
CA HIS A 192 -12.37 4.18 16.09
C HIS A 192 -12.14 2.67 16.20
N GLY A 193 -12.94 1.95 16.99
CA GLY A 193 -12.85 0.48 17.07
C GLY A 193 -13.11 -0.05 18.46
N LEU A 194 -12.35 -1.07 18.88
CA LEU A 194 -12.61 -1.85 20.08
C LEU A 194 -11.36 -1.93 20.95
N VAL A 195 -11.54 -1.92 22.27
CA VAL A 195 -10.51 -2.19 23.26
C VAL A 195 -10.98 -3.35 24.13
N VAL A 196 -10.18 -4.41 24.24
CA VAL A 196 -10.46 -5.60 25.04
C VAL A 196 -9.31 -5.83 26.01
N TRP A 197 -9.58 -6.45 27.15
CA TRP A 197 -8.57 -6.77 28.14
C TRP A 197 -8.73 -8.13 28.80
N GLY A 198 -7.65 -8.61 29.42
CA GLY A 198 -7.60 -9.86 30.18
C GLY A 198 -6.46 -9.90 31.19
N GLU A 199 -6.54 -10.81 32.15
CA GLU A 199 -5.45 -11.11 33.10
C GLU A 199 -4.34 -11.95 32.43
N THR A 200 -4.71 -12.69 31.39
CA THR A 200 -3.80 -13.41 30.50
C THR A 200 -4.00 -12.98 29.06
N ALA A 201 -2.98 -13.20 28.22
CA ALA A 201 -3.09 -12.94 26.78
C ALA A 201 -4.17 -13.80 26.11
N SER A 202 -4.31 -15.06 26.54
CA SER A 202 -5.33 -15.98 26.05
C SER A 202 -6.74 -15.47 26.36
N GLU A 203 -7.01 -15.11 27.62
CA GLU A 203 -8.29 -14.53 28.03
C GLU A 203 -8.62 -13.24 27.25
N CYS A 204 -7.63 -12.37 27.04
CA CYS A 204 -7.78 -11.16 26.24
C CYS A 204 -8.21 -11.50 24.80
N TYR A 205 -7.58 -12.50 24.17
CA TYR A 205 -7.94 -12.96 22.83
C TYR A 205 -9.31 -13.64 22.77
N GLU A 206 -9.64 -14.49 23.75
CA GLU A 206 -10.94 -15.16 23.84
C GLU A 206 -12.08 -14.15 23.95
N ARG A 207 -11.91 -13.12 24.78
CA ARG A 207 -12.86 -12.01 24.90
C ARG A 207 -12.99 -11.25 23.59
N LEU A 208 -11.88 -10.99 22.90
CA LEU A 208 -11.89 -10.33 21.59
C LEU A 208 -12.73 -11.15 20.60
N VAL A 209 -12.42 -12.45 20.44
CA VAL A 209 -13.16 -13.34 19.54
C VAL A 209 -14.64 -13.39 19.90
N SER A 210 -14.99 -13.41 21.19
CA SER A 210 -16.38 -13.40 21.66
C SER A 210 -17.12 -12.12 21.25
N VAL A 211 -16.53 -10.95 21.51
CA VAL A 211 -17.14 -9.64 21.19
C VAL A 211 -17.31 -9.50 19.68
N ILE A 212 -16.27 -9.82 18.90
CA ILE A 212 -16.31 -9.75 17.44
C ILE A 212 -17.35 -10.70 16.87
N SER A 213 -17.38 -11.96 17.33
CA SER A 213 -18.33 -12.95 16.80
C SER A 213 -19.78 -12.57 17.07
N ASN A 214 -20.08 -11.96 18.21
CA ASN A 214 -21.42 -11.47 18.53
C ASN A 214 -21.82 -10.28 17.65
N ALA A 215 -20.89 -9.34 17.39
CA ALA A 215 -21.13 -8.25 16.44
C ALA A 215 -21.35 -8.77 15.01
N GLU A 216 -20.50 -9.69 14.53
CA GLU A 216 -20.63 -10.33 13.21
C GLU A 216 -21.98 -11.03 13.06
N ALA A 217 -22.40 -11.80 14.07
CA ALA A 217 -23.68 -12.50 14.05
C ALA A 217 -24.86 -11.51 13.96
N PHE A 218 -24.82 -10.42 14.73
CA PHE A 218 -25.85 -9.38 14.68
C PHE A 218 -25.89 -8.68 13.32
N VAL A 219 -24.73 -8.30 12.77
CA VAL A 219 -24.66 -7.66 11.43
C VAL A 219 -25.16 -8.62 10.34
N ALA A 220 -24.79 -9.89 10.40
CA ALA A 220 -25.25 -10.90 9.45
C ALA A 220 -26.77 -11.10 9.50
N GLU A 221 -27.37 -11.17 10.71
CA GLU A 221 -28.82 -11.22 10.89
C GLU A 221 -29.50 -9.99 10.26
N ARG A 222 -28.92 -8.80 10.43
CA ARG A 222 -29.45 -7.56 9.87
C ARG A 222 -29.30 -7.44 8.35
N ALA A 223 -28.29 -8.11 7.79
CA ALA A 223 -28.04 -8.15 6.36
C ALA A 223 -28.86 -9.22 5.62
N GLU A 224 -29.39 -10.22 6.33
CA GLU A 224 -30.07 -11.37 5.71
C GLU A 224 -31.23 -10.92 4.80
N GLY A 225 -31.17 -11.36 3.54
CA GLY A 225 -32.19 -11.02 2.52
C GLY A 225 -32.17 -9.56 2.03
N ARG A 226 -31.20 -8.74 2.45
CA ARG A 226 -31.08 -7.33 2.03
C ARG A 226 -29.91 -7.14 1.05
N SER A 227 -30.11 -6.24 0.09
CA SER A 227 -29.03 -5.75 -0.76
C SER A 227 -28.56 -4.40 -0.23
N VAL A 228 -27.45 -4.42 0.51
CA VAL A 228 -26.99 -3.30 1.33
C VAL A 228 -26.70 -2.04 0.52
N PHE A 229 -26.01 -2.17 -0.63
CA PHE A 229 -25.77 -1.04 -1.54
C PHE A 229 -26.85 -0.89 -2.62
N GLY A 230 -28.03 -1.48 -2.42
CA GLY A 230 -29.13 -1.42 -3.39
C GLY A 230 -29.02 -2.45 -4.52
N ALA A 231 -29.86 -2.31 -5.54
CA ALA A 231 -29.93 -3.26 -6.65
C ALA A 231 -28.64 -3.25 -7.49
N PRO A 232 -28.32 -4.34 -8.22
CA PRO A 232 -27.29 -4.30 -9.25
C PRO A 232 -27.62 -3.24 -10.30
N ARG A 233 -26.75 -2.24 -10.44
CA ARG A 233 -26.84 -1.19 -11.46
C ARG A 233 -26.17 -1.61 -12.76
N MET A 234 -25.03 -2.28 -12.62
CA MET A 234 -24.18 -2.65 -13.72
C MET A 234 -23.43 -3.94 -13.39
N THR A 235 -23.29 -4.80 -14.39
CA THR A 235 -22.40 -5.97 -14.32
C THR A 235 -20.99 -5.56 -14.67
N ALA A 236 -20.01 -6.13 -13.96
CA ALA A 236 -18.61 -6.00 -14.34
C ALA A 236 -18.39 -6.40 -15.80
N TRP A 237 -17.46 -5.74 -16.48
CA TRP A 237 -17.12 -6.12 -17.85
C TRP A 237 -16.40 -7.46 -17.83
N GLU A 238 -16.50 -8.20 -18.94
CA GLU A 238 -15.77 -9.45 -19.13
C GLU A 238 -14.27 -9.23 -18.91
N GLU A 239 -13.61 -10.21 -18.27
CA GLU A 239 -12.23 -10.04 -17.79
C GLU A 239 -11.24 -9.53 -18.86
N PRO A 240 -11.25 -10.02 -20.12
CA PRO A 240 -10.35 -9.51 -21.15
C PRO A 240 -10.59 -8.03 -21.46
N GLU A 241 -11.85 -7.61 -21.56
CA GLU A 241 -12.22 -6.21 -21.83
C GLU A 241 -11.87 -5.33 -20.62
N ARG A 242 -12.11 -5.84 -19.42
CA ARG A 242 -11.79 -5.19 -18.15
C ARG A 242 -10.29 -4.90 -18.02
N LYS A 243 -9.44 -5.89 -18.30
CA LYS A 243 -7.98 -5.75 -18.33
C LYS A 243 -7.54 -4.75 -19.41
N ALA A 244 -8.15 -4.79 -20.59
CA ALA A 244 -7.84 -3.84 -21.66
C ALA A 244 -8.16 -2.40 -21.28
N GLN A 245 -9.29 -2.16 -20.59
CA GLN A 245 -9.61 -0.84 -20.07
C GLN A 245 -8.67 -0.41 -18.95
N ALA A 246 -8.43 -1.28 -17.96
CA ALA A 246 -7.51 -0.97 -16.88
C ALA A 246 -6.11 -0.61 -17.44
N ALA A 247 -5.59 -1.37 -18.39
CA ALA A 247 -4.32 -1.07 -19.06
C ALA A 247 -4.33 0.27 -19.83
N THR A 248 -5.49 0.74 -20.28
CA THR A 248 -5.65 2.04 -20.95
C THR A 248 -5.74 3.20 -19.95
N LEU A 249 -6.42 3.00 -18.82
CA LEU A 249 -6.75 4.05 -17.87
C LEU A 249 -5.66 4.27 -16.81
N LEU A 250 -5.02 3.19 -16.32
CA LEU A 250 -4.05 3.26 -15.24
C LEU A 250 -2.87 4.20 -15.52
N PRO A 251 -2.23 4.20 -16.72
CA PRO A 251 -1.15 5.14 -17.01
C PRO A 251 -1.62 6.60 -16.93
N VAL A 252 -2.81 6.90 -17.43
CA VAL A 252 -3.37 8.26 -17.39
C VAL A 252 -3.73 8.67 -15.97
N MET A 253 -4.33 7.76 -15.17
CA MET A 253 -4.61 8.00 -13.76
C MET A 253 -3.32 8.29 -12.98
N ARG A 254 -2.28 7.47 -13.19
CA ARG A 254 -0.98 7.66 -12.56
C ARG A 254 -0.38 9.02 -12.89
N GLY A 255 -0.46 9.41 -14.18
CA GLY A 255 -0.05 10.71 -14.68
C GLY A 255 -0.78 11.87 -14.02
N ALA A 256 -2.11 11.82 -14.02
CA ALA A 256 -2.97 12.87 -13.47
C ALA A 256 -2.82 13.03 -11.95
N LEU A 257 -2.53 11.95 -11.23
CA LEU A 257 -2.27 11.98 -9.79
C LEU A 257 -0.86 12.51 -9.46
N ALA A 258 0.11 12.36 -10.37
CA ALA A 258 1.49 12.79 -10.12
C ALA A 258 1.60 14.32 -10.07
N ALA A 259 1.92 14.86 -8.90
CA ALA A 259 2.08 16.30 -8.69
C ALA A 259 3.04 16.58 -7.52
N ASP A 260 3.66 17.76 -7.51
CA ASP A 260 4.43 18.28 -6.37
C ASP A 260 5.54 17.30 -5.88
N GLY A 261 6.15 16.58 -6.83
CA GLY A 261 7.19 15.58 -6.56
C GLY A 261 6.67 14.19 -6.16
N TRP A 262 5.38 14.02 -5.93
CA TRP A 262 4.75 12.72 -5.72
C TRP A 262 4.62 11.96 -7.05
N ARG A 263 5.02 10.69 -7.04
CA ARG A 263 4.92 9.76 -8.18
C ARG A 263 4.28 8.48 -7.67
N PRO A 264 2.96 8.32 -7.80
CA PRO A 264 2.29 7.17 -7.24
C PRO A 264 2.64 5.89 -7.99
N VAL A 265 2.65 4.79 -7.24
CA VAL A 265 2.53 3.44 -7.75
C VAL A 265 1.10 3.00 -7.48
N LEU A 266 0.47 2.38 -8.48
CA LEU A 266 -0.92 1.98 -8.38
C LEU A 266 -1.05 0.49 -8.08
N HIS A 267 -2.14 0.13 -7.41
CA HIS A 267 -2.64 -1.23 -7.32
C HIS A 267 -4.06 -1.27 -7.87
N TRP A 268 -4.30 -2.14 -8.84
CA TRP A 268 -5.63 -2.39 -9.39
C TRP A 268 -6.26 -3.63 -8.75
N ASP A 269 -7.46 -3.46 -8.22
CA ASP A 269 -8.29 -4.50 -7.61
C ASP A 269 -9.54 -4.73 -8.44
N ALA A 270 -9.64 -5.94 -8.98
CA ALA A 270 -10.81 -6.44 -9.68
C ALA A 270 -11.28 -7.77 -9.08
N SER A 271 -11.16 -7.91 -7.76
CA SER A 271 -11.77 -9.00 -7.01
C SER A 271 -13.30 -8.98 -7.13
N ASP A 272 -13.93 -10.15 -7.00
CA ASP A 272 -15.39 -10.28 -7.10
C ASP A 272 -16.13 -9.40 -6.08
N GLU A 273 -15.59 -9.28 -4.86
CA GLU A 273 -16.13 -8.40 -3.83
C GLU A 273 -16.09 -6.92 -4.26
N ALA A 274 -14.95 -6.45 -4.77
CA ALA A 274 -14.81 -5.09 -5.26
C ALA A 274 -15.76 -4.82 -6.43
N LEU A 275 -15.81 -5.73 -7.40
CA LEU A 275 -16.65 -5.62 -8.59
C LEU A 275 -18.15 -5.65 -8.26
N ASP A 276 -18.57 -6.50 -7.32
CA ASP A 276 -19.95 -6.55 -6.85
C ASP A 276 -20.34 -5.24 -6.18
N ALA A 277 -19.53 -4.75 -5.23
CA ALA A 277 -19.80 -3.52 -4.50
C ALA A 277 -19.93 -2.31 -5.42
N ILE A 278 -18.96 -2.06 -6.30
CA ILE A 278 -18.97 -0.90 -7.22
C ILE A 278 -20.05 -1.01 -8.30
N GLY A 279 -20.61 -2.21 -8.52
CA GLY A 279 -21.70 -2.47 -9.47
C GLY A 279 -23.09 -2.17 -8.91
N ARG A 280 -23.23 -1.82 -7.62
CA ARG A 280 -24.52 -1.53 -6.98
C ARG A 280 -24.92 -0.05 -7.12
N GLU A 281 -26.23 0.21 -7.19
CA GLU A 281 -26.78 1.56 -7.40
C GLU A 281 -26.39 2.57 -6.31
N GLY A 282 -26.38 2.14 -5.05
CA GLY A 282 -26.13 2.98 -3.88
C GLY A 282 -24.67 3.14 -3.49
N PHE A 283 -23.75 2.33 -4.03
CA PHE A 283 -22.35 2.35 -3.61
C PHE A 283 -21.69 3.71 -3.85
N ALA A 284 -21.86 4.28 -5.05
CA ALA A 284 -21.24 5.55 -5.41
C ALA A 284 -21.71 6.72 -4.54
N ASP A 285 -22.98 6.72 -4.10
CA ASP A 285 -23.52 7.74 -3.20
C ASP A 285 -22.94 7.57 -1.80
N ILE A 286 -23.02 6.37 -1.23
CA ILE A 286 -22.50 6.06 0.11
C ILE A 286 -21.00 6.33 0.18
N ALA A 287 -20.22 5.87 -0.80
CA ALA A 287 -18.77 6.03 -0.80
C ALA A 287 -18.31 7.49 -0.89
N ARG A 288 -19.10 8.39 -1.51
CA ARG A 288 -18.78 9.83 -1.63
C ARG A 288 -19.12 10.64 -0.37
N ARG A 289 -19.90 10.08 0.57
CA ARG A 289 -20.41 10.83 1.74
C ARG A 289 -19.39 10.98 2.87
N GLY A 290 -18.25 10.31 2.80
CA GLY A 290 -17.11 10.53 3.70
C GLY A 290 -16.35 9.26 4.06
N VAL A 291 -15.70 9.29 5.22
CA VAL A 291 -14.77 8.26 5.68
C VAL A 291 -15.12 7.73 7.07
N MET A 292 -14.56 6.55 7.37
CA MET A 292 -14.84 5.74 8.55
C MET A 292 -14.00 6.16 9.76
N THR A 293 -12.68 6.02 9.66
CA THR A 293 -11.74 6.25 10.77
C THR A 293 -10.57 7.15 10.37
N PRO A 294 -9.84 7.73 11.35
CA PRO A 294 -8.59 8.43 11.10
C PRO A 294 -7.54 7.62 10.34
N GLU A 295 -7.38 6.32 10.64
CA GLU A 295 -6.41 5.45 9.94
C GLU A 295 -6.75 5.33 8.45
N HIS A 296 -8.04 5.24 8.11
CA HIS A 296 -8.49 5.23 6.72
C HIS A 296 -8.08 6.50 5.96
N ILE A 297 -8.23 7.68 6.58
CA ILE A 297 -7.85 8.96 5.96
C ILE A 297 -6.37 8.93 5.58
N LEU A 298 -5.51 8.48 6.50
CA LEU A 298 -4.07 8.43 6.30
C LEU A 298 -3.67 7.43 5.21
N ARG A 299 -4.35 6.28 5.11
CA ARG A 299 -3.98 5.18 4.19
C ARG A 299 -4.70 5.22 2.85
N ALA A 300 -6.00 5.44 2.85
CA ALA A 300 -6.88 5.33 1.68
C ALA A 300 -7.49 6.68 1.23
N GLY A 301 -7.22 7.76 1.96
CA GLY A 301 -7.63 9.13 1.63
C GLY A 301 -8.97 9.50 2.23
N VAL A 302 -9.39 10.76 2.03
CA VAL A 302 -10.62 11.35 2.59
C VAL A 302 -11.90 10.99 1.83
N GLY A 303 -11.79 10.13 0.82
CA GLY A 303 -12.90 9.67 -0.01
C GLY A 303 -12.42 9.27 -1.40
N PRO A 304 -13.14 8.38 -2.09
CA PRO A 304 -12.77 7.96 -3.42
C PRO A 304 -13.21 8.97 -4.51
N LEU A 305 -12.47 9.00 -5.61
CA LEU A 305 -12.97 9.53 -6.87
C LEU A 305 -13.79 8.43 -7.56
N VAL A 306 -15.10 8.59 -7.71
CA VAL A 306 -15.91 7.70 -8.55
C VAL A 306 -15.90 8.22 -9.99
N LEU A 307 -15.26 7.45 -10.87
CA LEU A 307 -15.04 7.77 -12.27
C LEU A 307 -15.94 6.90 -13.16
N ASP A 308 -17.00 7.50 -13.68
CA ASP A 308 -17.86 6.86 -14.67
C ASP A 308 -17.21 6.91 -16.06
N VAL A 309 -16.74 5.75 -16.55
CA VAL A 309 -16.28 5.55 -17.92
C VAL A 309 -17.34 4.74 -18.69
N ALA A 310 -18.00 5.35 -19.66
CA ALA A 310 -19.03 4.66 -20.43
C ALA A 310 -18.35 3.73 -21.45
N ALA A 311 -18.89 2.52 -21.61
CA ALA A 311 -18.37 1.53 -22.56
C ALA A 311 -18.39 2.06 -24.01
N GLY A 312 -19.35 2.93 -24.35
CA GLY A 312 -19.48 3.52 -25.69
C GLY A 312 -18.49 4.63 -26.02
N ASP A 313 -17.73 5.14 -25.05
CA ASP A 313 -16.75 6.21 -25.32
C ASP A 313 -15.56 5.67 -26.12
N ALA A 314 -14.94 6.52 -26.95
CA ALA A 314 -13.65 6.19 -27.55
C ALA A 314 -12.55 6.15 -26.46
N ALA A 315 -11.49 5.38 -26.67
CA ALA A 315 -10.39 5.26 -25.70
C ALA A 315 -9.82 6.62 -25.29
N ASP A 316 -9.57 7.51 -26.26
CA ASP A 316 -9.06 8.86 -25.99
C ASP A 316 -10.04 9.72 -25.19
N GLY A 317 -11.35 9.55 -25.43
CA GLY A 317 -12.39 10.23 -24.63
C GLY A 317 -12.41 9.76 -23.18
N ARG A 318 -12.17 8.47 -22.92
CA ARG A 318 -12.04 7.94 -21.55
C ARG A 318 -10.78 8.47 -20.86
N LYS A 319 -9.65 8.55 -21.58
CA LYS A 319 -8.41 9.13 -21.04
C LYS A 319 -8.59 10.58 -20.63
N GLU A 320 -9.24 11.39 -21.46
CA GLU A 320 -9.48 12.79 -21.10
C GLU A 320 -10.41 12.94 -19.89
N ARG A 321 -11.46 12.11 -19.81
CA ARG A 321 -12.34 12.05 -18.64
C ARG A 321 -11.59 11.72 -17.34
N VAL A 322 -10.57 10.86 -17.38
CA VAL A 322 -9.71 10.60 -16.21
C VAL A 322 -9.03 11.88 -15.76
N ARG A 323 -8.38 12.60 -16.70
CA ARG A 323 -7.64 13.83 -16.38
C ARG A 323 -8.54 14.90 -15.79
N ASP A 324 -9.70 15.10 -16.41
CA ASP A 324 -10.67 16.09 -15.95
C ASP A 324 -11.25 15.73 -14.58
N ALA A 325 -11.64 14.48 -14.35
CA ALA A 325 -12.18 14.04 -13.07
C ALA A 325 -11.16 14.19 -11.92
N VAL A 326 -9.88 13.87 -12.15
CA VAL A 326 -8.82 14.06 -11.14
C VAL A 326 -8.59 15.55 -10.85
N ARG A 327 -8.63 16.40 -11.88
CA ARG A 327 -8.50 17.86 -11.75
C ARG A 327 -9.66 18.45 -10.96
N GLU A 328 -10.89 18.10 -11.32
CA GLU A 328 -12.12 18.53 -10.62
C GLU A 328 -12.12 18.07 -9.16
N PHE A 329 -11.70 16.83 -8.89
CA PHE A 329 -11.57 16.32 -7.52
C PHE A 329 -10.54 17.13 -6.73
N ARG A 330 -9.37 17.42 -7.32
CA ARG A 330 -8.32 18.25 -6.68
C ARG A 330 -8.83 19.65 -6.36
N ASP A 331 -9.55 20.29 -7.28
CA ASP A 331 -10.08 21.64 -7.09
C ASP A 331 -11.15 21.69 -5.99
N ALA A 332 -12.07 20.72 -5.97
CA ALA A 332 -13.08 20.57 -4.93
C ALA A 332 -12.44 20.30 -3.56
N TYR A 333 -11.48 19.38 -3.50
CA TYR A 333 -10.71 19.10 -2.29
C TYR A 333 -10.01 20.37 -1.77
N ALA A 334 -9.30 21.10 -2.64
CA ALA A 334 -8.62 22.34 -2.28
C ALA A 334 -9.59 23.42 -1.77
N GLN A 335 -10.79 23.50 -2.36
CA GLN A 335 -11.83 24.42 -1.92
C GLN A 335 -12.30 24.09 -0.50
N THR A 336 -12.68 22.83 -0.23
CA THR A 336 -13.10 22.40 1.11
C THR A 336 -12.03 22.69 2.16
N ARG A 337 -10.75 22.46 1.85
CA ARG A 337 -9.64 22.76 2.78
C ARG A 337 -9.49 24.25 3.06
N ARG A 338 -9.62 25.11 2.05
CA ARG A 338 -9.60 26.58 2.24
C ARG A 338 -10.76 27.06 3.11
N GLU A 339 -11.95 26.50 2.94
CA GLU A 339 -13.13 26.82 3.75
C GLU A 339 -12.94 26.42 5.23
N LEU A 340 -12.17 25.36 5.48
CA LEU A 340 -11.76 24.90 6.81
C LEU A 340 -10.47 25.56 7.34
N GLY A 341 -9.92 26.55 6.63
CA GLY A 341 -8.73 27.29 7.08
C GLY A 341 -7.37 26.63 6.80
N GLN A 342 -7.31 25.59 5.96
CA GLN A 342 -6.08 24.92 5.53
C GLN A 342 -5.71 25.31 4.07
N PRO A 343 -4.54 25.92 3.82
CA PRO A 343 -4.34 26.66 2.57
C PRO A 343 -3.85 25.85 1.36
N GLU A 344 -3.25 24.66 1.52
CA GLU A 344 -2.65 23.92 0.39
C GLU A 344 -3.01 22.42 0.39
N PRO A 345 -3.42 21.86 -0.76
CA PRO A 345 -3.60 20.42 -0.90
C PRO A 345 -2.33 19.64 -0.62
N ILE A 346 -2.45 18.50 0.06
CA ILE A 346 -1.33 17.58 0.21
C ILE A 346 -1.00 16.91 -1.14
N PRO A 347 0.25 16.52 -1.41
CA PRO A 347 0.62 15.88 -2.68
C PRO A 347 -0.18 14.61 -2.99
N ASP A 348 -0.49 13.81 -1.98
CA ASP A 348 -1.22 12.53 -2.06
C ASP A 348 -2.73 12.65 -1.76
N PHE A 349 -3.35 13.75 -2.19
CA PHE A 349 -4.76 14.12 -1.93
C PHE A 349 -5.81 13.07 -2.36
N LEU A 350 -5.48 12.21 -3.33
CA LEU A 350 -6.39 11.20 -3.87
C LEU A 350 -5.69 9.85 -3.92
N LYS A 351 -6.17 8.90 -3.11
CA LYS A 351 -5.58 7.56 -2.96
C LYS A 351 -6.48 6.43 -3.45
N THR A 352 -7.77 6.66 -3.61
CA THR A 352 -8.73 5.63 -4.05
C THR A 352 -9.55 6.14 -5.23
N VAL A 353 -9.57 5.38 -6.32
CA VAL A 353 -10.40 5.66 -7.49
C VAL A 353 -11.30 4.46 -7.75
N VAL A 354 -12.60 4.70 -7.85
CA VAL A 354 -13.62 3.72 -8.17
C VAL A 354 -13.96 3.85 -9.64
N VAL A 355 -13.81 2.77 -10.40
CA VAL A 355 -14.15 2.74 -11.82
C VAL A 355 -15.19 1.66 -12.05
N PRO A 356 -16.50 2.00 -11.98
CA PRO A 356 -17.56 1.01 -12.12
C PRO A 356 -17.36 0.16 -13.38
N GLY A 357 -17.47 -1.16 -13.23
CA GLY A 357 -17.29 -2.12 -14.31
C GLY A 357 -15.84 -2.52 -14.60
N VAL A 358 -14.86 -1.74 -14.13
CA VAL A 358 -13.42 -1.97 -14.32
C VAL A 358 -12.72 -2.42 -13.04
N GLY A 359 -13.00 -1.79 -11.90
CA GLY A 359 -12.43 -2.13 -10.60
C GLY A 359 -12.08 -0.92 -9.74
N LEU A 360 -11.39 -1.17 -8.64
CA LEU A 360 -10.85 -0.16 -7.74
C LEU A 360 -9.36 0.05 -8.04
N VAL A 361 -8.89 1.29 -7.91
CA VAL A 361 -7.48 1.64 -8.09
C VAL A 361 -7.00 2.39 -6.86
N TYR A 362 -5.89 1.92 -6.29
CA TYR A 362 -5.29 2.47 -5.09
C TYR A 362 -3.93 3.07 -5.41
N ALA A 363 -3.67 4.29 -4.97
CA ALA A 363 -2.42 4.99 -5.17
C ALA A 363 -1.62 5.07 -3.85
N GLY A 364 -0.34 4.74 -3.93
CA GLY A 364 0.59 4.86 -2.80
C GLY A 364 1.95 5.36 -3.26
N LYS A 365 2.81 5.76 -2.31
CA LYS A 365 4.22 6.10 -2.62
C LYS A 365 5.00 4.90 -3.18
N ASP A 366 4.55 3.71 -2.86
CA ASP A 366 5.04 2.43 -3.36
C ASP A 366 3.90 1.39 -3.40
N ARG A 367 4.16 0.25 -4.03
CA ARG A 367 3.18 -0.83 -4.15
C ARG A 367 2.69 -1.36 -2.79
N ARG A 368 3.56 -1.48 -1.79
CA ARG A 368 3.17 -1.89 -0.43
C ARG A 368 2.14 -0.91 0.15
N SER A 369 2.38 0.38 0.03
CA SER A 369 1.45 1.42 0.50
C SER A 369 0.13 1.41 -0.28
N ALA A 370 0.16 1.14 -1.58
CA ALA A 370 -1.05 0.99 -2.39
C ALA A 370 -1.86 -0.27 -2.01
N LEU A 371 -1.20 -1.37 -1.64
CA LEU A 371 -1.86 -2.57 -1.08
C LEU A 371 -2.45 -2.29 0.31
N THR A 372 -1.74 -1.57 1.18
CA THR A 372 -2.28 -1.12 2.46
C THR A 372 -3.52 -0.25 2.27
N ALA A 373 -3.51 0.69 1.32
CA ALA A 373 -4.68 1.48 0.98
C ALA A 373 -5.86 0.59 0.53
N ALA A 374 -5.59 -0.46 -0.26
CA ALA A 374 -6.59 -1.42 -0.68
C ALA A 374 -7.20 -2.21 0.48
N GLU A 375 -6.37 -2.74 1.38
CA GLU A 375 -6.82 -3.45 2.58
C GLU A 375 -7.66 -2.54 3.48
N CYS A 376 -7.20 -1.31 3.74
CA CYS A 376 -7.95 -0.31 4.51
C CYS A 376 -9.30 0.02 3.86
N TYR A 377 -9.32 0.22 2.54
CA TYR A 377 -10.56 0.58 1.84
C TYR A 377 -11.54 -0.60 1.78
N ARG A 378 -11.08 -1.84 1.61
CA ARG A 378 -11.95 -3.03 1.70
C ARG A 378 -12.58 -3.18 3.07
N ALA A 379 -11.80 -3.00 4.14
CA ALA A 379 -12.34 -2.98 5.50
C ALA A 379 -13.44 -1.90 5.65
N THR A 380 -13.20 -0.71 5.09
CA THR A 380 -14.20 0.36 5.05
C THR A 380 -15.44 0.01 4.24
N MET A 381 -15.32 -0.61 3.07
CA MET A 381 -16.48 -1.06 2.29
C MET A 381 -17.32 -2.07 3.08
N ARG A 382 -16.68 -3.01 3.79
CA ARG A 382 -17.37 -4.00 4.63
C ARG A 382 -18.05 -3.34 5.84
N ALA A 383 -17.41 -2.37 6.48
CA ALA A 383 -17.99 -1.65 7.61
C ALA A 383 -19.16 -0.75 7.18
N MET A 384 -19.02 -0.05 6.05
CA MET A 384 -20.13 0.68 5.41
C MET A 384 -21.29 -0.27 5.14
N ALA A 385 -21.01 -1.45 4.59
CA ALA A 385 -22.05 -2.44 4.34
C ALA A 385 -22.70 -2.93 5.65
N GLY A 386 -21.91 -3.23 6.67
CA GLY A 386 -22.43 -3.67 7.97
C GLY A 386 -23.31 -2.59 8.63
N ALA A 387 -22.87 -1.34 8.62
CA ALA A 387 -23.63 -0.22 9.18
C ALA A 387 -24.92 0.07 8.41
N GLU A 388 -24.92 0.01 7.08
CA GLU A 388 -26.12 0.14 6.25
C GLU A 388 -27.08 -1.06 6.42
N ALA A 389 -26.56 -2.25 6.74
CA ALA A 389 -27.38 -3.38 7.13
C ALA A 389 -28.03 -3.15 8.51
N VAL A 390 -27.28 -2.64 9.48
CA VAL A 390 -27.80 -2.36 10.83
C VAL A 390 -28.82 -1.22 10.80
N GLU A 391 -28.44 -0.09 10.21
CA GLU A 391 -29.25 1.12 10.11
C GLU A 391 -28.82 1.97 8.90
N ALA A 392 -27.78 2.78 9.07
CA ALA A 392 -27.18 3.67 8.08
C ALA A 392 -25.76 4.00 8.53
N PHE A 393 -24.84 4.23 7.59
CA PHE A 393 -23.47 4.57 7.93
C PHE A 393 -23.32 6.06 8.28
N LYS A 394 -22.66 6.34 9.41
CA LYS A 394 -22.41 7.69 9.95
C LYS A 394 -20.94 8.07 9.76
N PHE A 395 -20.69 8.88 8.75
CA PHE A 395 -19.36 9.36 8.36
C PHE A 395 -18.74 10.33 9.39
N LEU A 396 -17.41 10.41 9.39
CA LEU A 396 -16.68 11.53 10.01
C LEU A 396 -17.05 12.87 9.34
N SER A 397 -17.02 13.96 10.10
CA SER A 397 -17.22 15.29 9.53
C SER A 397 -16.01 15.74 8.71
N ASP A 398 -16.19 16.64 7.75
CA ASP A 398 -15.07 17.20 6.99
C ASP A 398 -14.04 17.90 7.88
N ALA A 399 -14.49 18.51 8.98
CA ALA A 399 -13.62 19.14 9.97
C ALA A 399 -12.74 18.10 10.67
N ASP A 400 -13.32 17.01 11.18
CA ASP A 400 -12.57 15.92 11.81
C ASP A 400 -11.60 15.29 10.81
N ALA A 401 -12.04 15.05 9.57
CA ALA A 401 -11.21 14.46 8.54
C ALA A 401 -10.01 15.35 8.17
N CYS A 402 -10.25 16.66 8.07
CA CYS A 402 -9.21 17.67 7.82
C CYS A 402 -8.20 17.73 8.97
N GLU A 403 -8.66 17.75 10.23
CA GLU A 403 -7.75 17.73 11.38
C GLU A 403 -6.83 16.49 11.40
N MET A 404 -7.35 15.33 11.02
CA MET A 404 -6.56 14.09 10.94
C MET A 404 -5.53 14.12 9.81
N GLU A 405 -5.94 14.59 8.63
CA GLU A 405 -5.07 14.67 7.44
C GLU A 405 -3.88 15.61 7.64
N TYR A 406 -4.08 16.70 8.37
CA TYR A 406 -3.05 17.69 8.72
C TYR A 406 -2.44 17.45 10.11
N TRP A 407 -2.68 16.28 10.72
CA TRP A 407 -2.18 15.98 12.05
C TRP A 407 -0.64 16.10 12.10
N PRO A 408 -0.06 17.03 12.89
CA PRO A 408 1.37 17.34 12.81
C PRO A 408 2.29 16.16 13.07
N LEU A 409 1.90 15.22 13.95
CA LEU A 409 2.71 14.02 14.22
C LEU A 409 2.82 13.10 13.01
N GLU A 410 1.72 12.90 12.27
CA GLU A 410 1.73 12.07 11.06
C GLU A 410 2.40 12.80 9.89
N ARG A 411 2.19 14.11 9.76
CA ARG A 411 2.87 14.93 8.75
C ARG A 411 4.38 14.96 8.95
N ARG A 412 4.85 15.05 10.20
CA ARG A 412 6.28 14.98 10.52
C ARG A 412 6.91 13.67 10.05
N LYS A 413 6.23 12.53 10.19
CA LYS A 413 6.74 11.24 9.67
C LYS A 413 6.88 11.26 8.15
N VAL A 414 5.92 11.88 7.45
CA VAL A 414 5.98 12.03 5.99
C VAL A 414 7.14 12.95 5.59
N GLU A 415 7.35 14.06 6.30
CA GLU A 415 8.45 15.00 6.06
C GLU A 415 9.83 14.37 6.34
N GLU A 416 9.97 13.64 7.45
CA GLU A 416 11.20 12.89 7.80
C GLU A 416 11.49 11.79 6.77
N ALA A 417 10.46 11.08 6.29
CA ALA A 417 10.61 10.12 5.20
C ALA A 417 11.01 10.81 3.89
N ALA A 418 10.45 11.99 3.59
CA ALA A 418 10.82 12.76 2.40
C ALA A 418 12.29 13.23 2.44
N ALA A 419 12.82 13.52 3.62
CA ALA A 419 14.23 13.92 3.80
C ALA A 419 15.24 12.78 3.53
N THR A 420 14.78 11.53 3.56
CA THR A 420 15.60 10.32 3.31
C THR A 420 15.24 9.61 2.00
N ARG A 421 14.45 10.29 1.15
CA ARG A 421 13.95 9.76 -0.12
C ARG A 421 15.09 9.39 -1.07
N ARG A 422 15.00 8.22 -1.69
CA ARG A 422 15.96 7.78 -2.71
C ARG A 422 15.63 8.37 -4.09
N ASP A 423 16.63 8.48 -4.95
CA ASP A 423 16.53 9.16 -6.25
C ASP A 423 15.46 8.57 -7.18
N LEU A 424 15.23 7.25 -7.11
CA LEU A 424 14.28 6.55 -7.97
C LEU A 424 13.00 6.12 -7.24
N GLU A 425 12.72 6.68 -6.07
CA GLU A 425 11.50 6.36 -5.32
C GLU A 425 10.23 6.76 -6.09
N GLY A 426 9.31 5.80 -6.25
CA GLY A 426 8.07 5.94 -7.02
C GLY A 426 8.25 5.72 -8.53
N ARG A 427 9.46 5.40 -9.00
CA ARG A 427 9.74 5.05 -10.41
C ARG A 427 9.52 3.57 -10.64
N ILE A 428 9.06 3.21 -11.84
CA ILE A 428 8.88 1.81 -12.27
C ILE A 428 9.82 1.53 -13.46
N ALA A 429 10.78 0.63 -13.27
CA ALA A 429 11.78 0.25 -14.27
C ALA A 429 11.48 -1.13 -14.85
N LEU A 430 11.21 -1.18 -16.16
CA LEU A 430 11.15 -2.40 -16.93
C LEU A 430 12.56 -2.79 -17.36
N VAL A 431 13.07 -3.90 -16.84
CA VAL A 431 14.37 -4.45 -17.20
C VAL A 431 14.14 -5.69 -18.05
N VAL A 432 14.45 -5.62 -19.35
CA VAL A 432 14.35 -6.75 -20.26
C VAL A 432 15.73 -7.40 -20.37
N GLY A 433 15.79 -8.74 -20.29
CA GLY A 433 17.05 -9.47 -20.10
C GLY A 433 17.50 -9.50 -18.63
N ALA A 434 16.56 -9.54 -17.68
CA ALA A 434 16.82 -9.39 -16.25
C ALA A 434 17.33 -10.64 -15.54
N ALA A 435 17.25 -11.83 -16.15
CA ALA A 435 17.57 -13.08 -15.46
C ALA A 435 19.05 -13.21 -15.07
N SER A 436 19.95 -12.50 -15.76
CA SER A 436 21.39 -12.62 -15.52
C SER A 436 22.21 -11.39 -15.93
N GLY A 437 23.50 -11.42 -15.57
CA GLY A 437 24.51 -10.48 -16.05
C GLY A 437 24.14 -9.02 -15.81
N ILE A 438 24.25 -8.20 -16.86
CA ILE A 438 24.03 -6.75 -16.80
C ILE A 438 22.57 -6.42 -16.42
N GLY A 439 21.59 -7.17 -16.93
CA GLY A 439 20.19 -6.90 -16.63
C GLY A 439 19.85 -7.18 -15.17
N ARG A 440 20.32 -8.30 -14.63
CA ARG A 440 20.19 -8.62 -13.20
C ARG A 440 20.83 -7.54 -12.31
N ALA A 441 22.06 -7.16 -12.60
CA ALA A 441 22.77 -6.14 -11.82
C ALA A 441 22.06 -4.77 -11.89
N ALA A 442 21.46 -4.42 -13.03
CA ALA A 442 20.65 -3.22 -13.15
C ALA A 442 19.36 -3.30 -12.34
N ALA A 443 18.66 -4.45 -12.35
CA ALA A 443 17.46 -4.68 -11.55
C ALA A 443 17.75 -4.52 -10.05
N GLU A 444 18.84 -5.14 -9.56
CA GLU A 444 19.32 -4.98 -8.18
C GLU A 444 19.57 -3.51 -7.85
N ARG A 445 20.32 -2.80 -8.70
CA ARG A 445 20.61 -1.37 -8.47
C ARG A 445 19.36 -0.48 -8.51
N PHE A 446 18.39 -0.78 -9.38
CA PHE A 446 17.13 -0.01 -9.43
C PHE A 446 16.36 -0.11 -8.11
N VAL A 447 16.26 -1.32 -7.52
CA VAL A 447 15.61 -1.52 -6.22
C VAL A 447 16.41 -0.86 -5.08
N GLU A 448 17.74 -0.95 -5.12
CA GLU A 448 18.61 -0.22 -4.17
C GLU A 448 18.38 1.28 -4.20
N GLU A 449 18.08 1.88 -5.35
CA GLU A 449 17.76 3.31 -5.50
C GLU A 449 16.26 3.62 -5.28
N GLY A 450 15.47 2.64 -4.85
CA GLY A 450 14.06 2.81 -4.44
C GLY A 450 13.01 2.61 -5.54
N ALA A 451 13.41 2.20 -6.75
CA ALA A 451 12.47 1.92 -7.84
C ALA A 451 11.74 0.58 -7.64
N HIS A 452 10.60 0.46 -8.28
CA HIS A 452 9.97 -0.83 -8.58
C HIS A 452 10.56 -1.38 -9.87
N VAL A 453 10.72 -2.69 -9.95
CA VAL A 453 11.31 -3.37 -11.10
C VAL A 453 10.36 -4.40 -11.69
N VAL A 454 10.22 -4.37 -13.00
CA VAL A 454 9.68 -5.49 -13.77
C VAL A 454 10.88 -6.23 -14.36
N ALA A 455 11.22 -7.38 -13.80
CA ALA A 455 12.27 -8.26 -14.25
C ALA A 455 11.72 -9.17 -15.35
N ALA A 456 12.04 -8.86 -16.60
CA ALA A 456 11.53 -9.59 -17.75
C ALA A 456 12.65 -10.34 -18.48
N ASP A 457 12.44 -11.61 -18.81
CA ASP A 457 13.40 -12.43 -19.53
C ASP A 457 12.70 -13.59 -20.26
N ILE A 458 13.35 -14.18 -21.25
CA ILE A 458 12.89 -15.44 -21.85
C ILE A 458 13.12 -16.62 -20.88
N ASP A 459 14.12 -16.50 -19.99
CA ASP A 459 14.30 -17.40 -18.85
C ASP A 459 13.35 -16.99 -17.70
N ALA A 460 12.13 -17.52 -17.75
CA ALA A 460 11.10 -17.26 -16.74
C ALA A 460 11.57 -17.60 -15.31
N ALA A 461 12.29 -18.71 -15.14
CA ALA A 461 12.77 -19.16 -13.84
C ALA A 461 13.88 -18.24 -13.29
N GLY A 462 14.77 -17.77 -14.17
CA GLY A 462 15.79 -16.79 -13.81
C GLY A 462 15.17 -15.44 -13.42
N ALA A 463 14.17 -14.95 -14.16
CA ALA A 463 13.45 -13.73 -13.83
C ALA A 463 12.71 -13.85 -12.48
N ASP A 464 12.05 -14.98 -12.21
CA ASP A 464 11.38 -15.26 -10.94
C ASP A 464 12.34 -15.29 -9.76
N SER A 465 13.49 -15.95 -9.90
CA SER A 465 14.52 -15.97 -8.84
C SER A 465 14.99 -14.56 -8.49
N VAL A 466 15.26 -13.72 -9.50
CA VAL A 466 15.67 -12.33 -9.28
C VAL A 466 14.58 -11.55 -8.57
N ALA A 467 13.32 -11.63 -9.04
CA ALA A 467 12.22 -10.90 -8.41
C ALA A 467 11.99 -11.34 -6.95
N ARG A 468 12.09 -12.64 -6.67
CA ARG A 468 11.98 -13.19 -5.31
C ARG A 468 13.09 -12.66 -4.40
N GLU A 469 14.34 -12.73 -4.82
CA GLU A 469 15.49 -12.22 -4.05
C GLU A 469 15.34 -10.71 -3.74
N LEU A 470 14.88 -9.92 -4.73
CA LEU A 470 14.60 -8.50 -4.53
C LEU A 470 13.45 -8.26 -3.55
N ASN A 471 12.38 -9.05 -3.60
CA ASN A 471 11.24 -8.94 -2.71
C ASN A 471 11.52 -9.45 -1.29
N GLU A 472 12.44 -10.40 -1.12
CA GLU A 472 12.93 -10.82 0.21
C GLU A 472 13.66 -9.66 0.91
N ALA A 473 14.46 -8.88 0.17
CA ALA A 473 15.16 -7.72 0.70
C ALA A 473 14.25 -6.51 0.89
N THR A 474 13.35 -6.24 -0.06
CA THR A 474 12.38 -5.13 0.00
C THR A 474 11.05 -5.59 -0.59
N PRO A 475 10.05 -5.95 0.25
CA PRO A 475 8.78 -6.50 -0.19
C PRO A 475 8.05 -5.63 -1.21
N GLU A 476 7.35 -6.28 -2.15
CA GLU A 476 6.50 -5.65 -3.17
C GLU A 476 7.26 -4.70 -4.13
N ARG A 477 8.56 -4.94 -4.36
CA ARG A 477 9.38 -4.12 -5.28
C ARG A 477 9.54 -4.70 -6.67
N ALA A 478 9.46 -6.01 -6.82
CA ALA A 478 9.77 -6.68 -8.09
C ALA A 478 8.61 -7.55 -8.60
N LEU A 479 8.41 -7.52 -9.91
CA LEU A 479 7.51 -8.41 -10.67
C LEU A 479 8.35 -9.17 -11.71
N ALA A 480 8.26 -10.50 -11.73
CA ALA A 480 8.85 -11.32 -12.79
C ALA A 480 7.87 -11.54 -13.94
N LEU A 481 8.34 -11.45 -15.18
CA LEU A 481 7.57 -11.75 -16.39
C LEU A 481 8.41 -12.53 -17.40
N GLU A 482 7.83 -13.59 -17.98
CA GLU A 482 8.41 -14.23 -19.16
C GLU A 482 8.15 -13.36 -20.39
N VAL A 483 9.17 -13.17 -21.22
CA VAL A 483 9.03 -12.46 -22.50
C VAL A 483 9.96 -13.02 -23.57
N ASP A 484 9.40 -13.37 -24.72
CA ASP A 484 10.14 -13.49 -25.96
C ASP A 484 10.05 -12.16 -26.72
N VAL A 485 11.14 -11.40 -26.74
CA VAL A 485 11.20 -10.12 -27.44
C VAL A 485 11.11 -10.24 -28.97
N SER A 486 11.25 -11.46 -29.48
CA SER A 486 11.06 -11.78 -30.90
C SER A 486 9.58 -11.86 -31.29
N ASP A 487 8.69 -12.02 -30.29
CA ASP A 487 7.24 -12.03 -30.45
C ASP A 487 6.59 -10.72 -29.98
N ALA A 488 5.95 -10.03 -30.92
CA ALA A 488 5.28 -8.77 -30.63
C ALA A 488 4.07 -8.93 -29.69
N GLU A 489 3.42 -10.10 -29.66
CA GLU A 489 2.33 -10.37 -28.72
C GLU A 489 2.84 -10.58 -27.31
N SER A 490 3.90 -11.39 -27.13
CA SER A 490 4.62 -11.52 -25.87
C SER A 490 5.05 -10.17 -25.30
N VAL A 491 5.61 -9.27 -26.12
CA VAL A 491 5.98 -7.91 -25.69
C VAL A 491 4.76 -7.10 -25.24
N ARG A 492 3.63 -7.14 -25.98
CA ARG A 492 2.40 -6.43 -25.58
C ARG A 492 1.85 -6.96 -24.26
N ALA A 493 1.86 -8.28 -24.07
CA ALA A 493 1.41 -8.93 -22.85
C ALA A 493 2.28 -8.53 -21.65
N MET A 494 3.61 -8.49 -21.81
CA MET A 494 4.54 -8.04 -20.78
C MET A 494 4.24 -6.58 -20.33
N ILE A 495 4.05 -5.67 -21.28
CA ILE A 495 3.73 -4.26 -20.95
C ILE A 495 2.37 -4.14 -20.27
N SER A 496 1.36 -4.86 -20.76
CA SER A 496 0.04 -4.88 -20.14
C SER A 496 0.11 -5.39 -18.70
N ALA A 497 0.81 -6.50 -18.45
CA ALA A 497 0.99 -7.04 -17.11
C ALA A 497 1.72 -6.06 -16.18
N ALA A 498 2.77 -5.39 -16.66
CA ALA A 498 3.48 -4.35 -15.90
C ALA A 498 2.56 -3.18 -15.51
N VAL A 499 1.73 -2.70 -16.45
CA VAL A 499 0.78 -1.61 -16.21
C VAL A 499 -0.33 -2.04 -15.25
N LEU A 500 -0.92 -3.23 -15.42
CA LEU A 500 -1.95 -3.74 -14.51
C LEU A 500 -1.40 -3.92 -13.09
N HIS A 501 -0.11 -4.24 -12.96
CA HIS A 501 0.53 -4.43 -11.68
C HIS A 501 0.92 -3.09 -11.02
N PHE A 502 1.73 -2.24 -11.64
CA PHE A 502 2.25 -1.02 -11.00
C PHE A 502 1.56 0.29 -11.42
N GLY A 503 0.63 0.22 -12.36
CA GLY A 503 -0.10 1.37 -12.91
C GLY A 503 0.59 2.09 -14.05
N GLY A 504 1.82 1.73 -14.41
CA GLY A 504 2.62 2.48 -15.38
C GLY A 504 4.07 2.04 -15.50
N LEU A 505 4.87 2.86 -16.19
CA LEU A 505 6.32 2.68 -16.40
C LEU A 505 7.04 4.04 -16.37
N ASP A 506 8.31 4.08 -15.99
CA ASP A 506 9.16 5.28 -16.09
C ASP A 506 10.45 5.01 -16.88
N VAL A 507 10.97 3.80 -16.77
CA VAL A 507 12.25 3.41 -17.35
C VAL A 507 12.09 2.13 -18.16
N LEU A 508 12.67 2.09 -19.35
CA LEU A 508 12.98 0.86 -20.06
C LEU A 508 14.49 0.67 -20.04
N PHE A 509 14.96 -0.47 -19.54
CA PHE A 509 16.31 -0.94 -19.75
C PHE A 509 16.29 -2.19 -20.61
N TYR A 510 16.59 -2.03 -21.90
CA TYR A 510 16.62 -3.11 -22.88
C TYR A 510 18.03 -3.70 -22.96
N SER A 511 18.24 -4.83 -22.29
CA SER A 511 19.50 -5.58 -22.28
C SER A 511 19.50 -6.95 -22.99
N PRO A 512 18.42 -7.47 -23.63
CA PRO A 512 18.50 -8.76 -24.32
C PRO A 512 19.60 -8.79 -25.38
N GLY A 513 20.30 -9.91 -25.44
CA GLY A 513 21.40 -10.08 -26.39
C GLY A 513 21.73 -11.53 -26.67
N VAL A 514 21.92 -11.84 -27.95
CA VAL A 514 22.52 -13.08 -28.42
C VAL A 514 23.94 -12.76 -28.89
N GLY A 515 24.91 -13.52 -28.37
CA GLY A 515 26.33 -13.32 -28.67
C GLY A 515 26.66 -13.51 -30.15
N PRO A 516 27.82 -13.00 -30.61
CA PRO A 516 28.28 -13.25 -31.98
C PRO A 516 28.53 -14.74 -32.24
N ALA A 517 28.23 -15.21 -33.46
CA ALA A 517 28.61 -16.55 -33.91
C ALA A 517 30.05 -16.61 -34.45
N TYR A 518 30.70 -15.45 -34.60
CA TYR A 518 32.06 -15.30 -35.17
C TYR A 518 32.20 -15.79 -36.62
N SER A 519 31.11 -15.86 -37.39
CA SER A 519 31.10 -16.29 -38.79
C SER A 519 31.74 -15.25 -39.72
N LEU A 520 32.61 -15.71 -40.63
CA LEU A 520 33.14 -14.86 -41.69
C LEU A 520 32.04 -14.45 -42.67
N VAL A 521 32.22 -13.31 -43.35
CA VAL A 521 31.20 -12.74 -44.24
C VAL A 521 30.74 -13.72 -45.33
N ALA A 522 31.64 -14.54 -45.88
CA ALA A 522 31.31 -15.51 -46.93
C ALA A 522 30.63 -16.79 -46.40
N GLU A 523 30.65 -17.02 -45.08
CA GLU A 523 30.18 -18.23 -44.42
C GLU A 523 28.94 -17.97 -43.54
N MET A 524 28.57 -16.71 -43.38
CA MET A 524 27.44 -16.26 -42.58
C MET A 524 26.12 -16.75 -43.17
N SER A 525 25.26 -17.31 -42.32
CA SER A 525 23.93 -17.76 -42.70
C SER A 525 22.90 -16.64 -42.61
N ASP A 526 21.82 -16.75 -43.39
CA ASP A 526 20.68 -15.84 -43.29
C ASP A 526 20.01 -15.92 -41.90
N ASP A 527 19.96 -17.12 -41.31
CA ASP A 527 19.42 -17.35 -39.97
C ASP A 527 20.18 -16.58 -38.88
N GLU A 528 21.52 -16.51 -38.98
CA GLU A 528 22.34 -15.73 -38.05
C GLU A 528 21.98 -14.24 -38.13
N ILE A 529 21.86 -13.71 -39.35
CA ILE A 529 21.51 -12.30 -39.58
C ILE A 529 20.12 -12.03 -39.01
N GLU A 530 19.15 -12.90 -39.33
CA GLU A 530 17.77 -12.77 -38.91
C GLU A 530 17.65 -12.83 -37.38
N GLU A 531 18.29 -13.78 -36.72
CA GLU A 531 18.28 -13.90 -35.26
C GLU A 531 18.80 -12.63 -34.58
N LYS A 532 19.98 -12.12 -35.00
CA LYS A 532 20.56 -10.91 -34.38
C LYS A 532 19.71 -9.68 -34.63
N MET A 533 19.18 -9.52 -35.85
CA MET A 533 18.29 -8.41 -36.19
C MET A 533 16.97 -8.49 -35.42
N ARG A 534 16.42 -9.68 -35.25
CA ARG A 534 15.17 -9.91 -34.55
C ARG A 534 15.28 -9.58 -33.08
N VAL A 535 16.33 -10.07 -32.40
CA VAL A 535 16.51 -9.84 -30.96
C VAL A 535 17.05 -8.44 -30.66
N HIS A 536 18.10 -7.98 -31.32
CA HIS A 536 18.75 -6.71 -30.93
C HIS A 536 18.02 -5.47 -31.45
N PHE A 537 17.40 -5.54 -32.62
CA PHE A 537 16.76 -4.39 -33.26
C PHE A 537 15.24 -4.48 -33.23
N GLN A 538 14.63 -5.50 -33.82
CA GLN A 538 13.18 -5.57 -33.94
C GLN A 538 12.50 -5.70 -32.56
N GLY A 539 13.05 -6.52 -31.66
CA GLY A 539 12.57 -6.63 -30.28
C GLY A 539 12.68 -5.30 -29.51
N ALA A 540 13.78 -4.58 -29.69
CA ALA A 540 13.93 -3.24 -29.11
C ALA A 540 12.89 -2.27 -29.65
N VAL A 541 12.62 -2.29 -30.96
CA VAL A 541 11.57 -1.47 -31.59
C VAL A 541 10.19 -1.81 -31.03
N ALA A 542 9.86 -3.10 -30.88
CA ALA A 542 8.59 -3.56 -30.34
C ALA A 542 8.41 -3.08 -28.89
N ALA A 543 9.41 -3.32 -28.02
CA ALA A 543 9.38 -2.87 -26.63
C ALA A 543 9.26 -1.34 -26.53
N THR A 544 10.06 -0.61 -27.32
CA THR A 544 10.05 0.86 -27.34
C THR A 544 8.69 1.41 -27.73
N ARG A 545 8.06 0.86 -28.77
CA ARG A 545 6.75 1.31 -29.24
C ARG A 545 5.69 1.18 -28.15
N GLU A 546 5.63 0.04 -27.46
CA GLU A 546 4.62 -0.19 -26.44
C GLU A 546 4.91 0.62 -25.16
N VAL A 547 6.17 0.71 -24.73
CA VAL A 547 6.56 1.58 -23.60
C VAL A 547 6.28 3.05 -23.89
N ALA A 548 6.58 3.53 -25.11
CA ALA A 548 6.36 4.92 -25.48
C ALA A 548 4.88 5.33 -25.36
N LYS A 549 3.94 4.46 -25.71
CA LYS A 549 2.49 4.72 -25.53
C LYS A 549 2.17 4.98 -24.06
N VAL A 550 2.65 4.12 -23.16
CA VAL A 550 2.45 4.25 -21.70
C VAL A 550 3.06 5.55 -21.19
N LEU A 551 4.30 5.87 -21.58
CA LEU A 551 4.99 7.10 -21.14
C LEU A 551 4.31 8.38 -21.65
N ILE A 552 3.77 8.35 -22.88
CA ILE A 552 3.01 9.47 -23.44
C ILE A 552 1.69 9.65 -22.69
N ASP A 553 0.94 8.57 -22.46
CA ASP A 553 -0.35 8.61 -21.76
C ASP A 553 -0.22 9.14 -20.33
N GLN A 554 0.89 8.82 -19.65
CA GLN A 554 1.22 9.33 -18.31
C GLN A 554 1.59 10.81 -18.27
N GLU A 555 2.16 11.37 -19.35
CA GLU A 555 2.66 12.76 -19.38
C GLU A 555 3.71 13.09 -18.29
N MET A 556 4.45 12.08 -17.83
CA MET A 556 5.43 12.19 -16.73
C MET A 556 6.90 12.17 -17.18
N GLY A 557 7.14 12.17 -18.50
CA GLY A 557 8.43 11.89 -19.13
C GLY A 557 8.86 10.43 -18.99
N GLY A 558 10.10 10.11 -19.36
CA GLY A 558 10.64 8.75 -19.21
C GLY A 558 12.11 8.60 -19.62
N ARG A 559 12.69 7.43 -19.34
CA ARG A 559 14.08 7.09 -19.69
C ARG A 559 14.12 5.76 -20.43
N LEU A 560 14.53 5.79 -21.69
CA LEU A 560 14.75 4.59 -22.49
C LEU A 560 16.26 4.36 -22.60
N ILE A 561 16.71 3.20 -22.14
CA ILE A 561 18.13 2.84 -22.01
C ILE A 561 18.34 1.51 -22.72
N TYR A 562 19.30 1.46 -23.62
CA TYR A 562 19.57 0.26 -24.43
C TYR A 562 21.01 -0.19 -24.24
N ASN A 563 21.21 -1.50 -24.11
CA ASN A 563 22.55 -2.06 -24.09
C ASN A 563 23.05 -2.25 -25.54
N ALA A 564 23.92 -1.34 -25.98
CA ALA A 564 24.59 -1.42 -27.28
C ALA A 564 25.82 -2.33 -27.17
N SER A 565 26.82 -2.11 -28.01
CA SER A 565 28.09 -2.83 -27.96
C SER A 565 29.16 -2.06 -28.70
N LYS A 566 30.43 -2.28 -28.34
CA LYS A 566 31.58 -1.75 -29.06
C LYS A 566 31.55 -2.12 -30.54
N ALA A 567 31.02 -3.31 -30.86
CA ALA A 567 30.87 -3.82 -32.23
C ALA A 567 29.97 -2.94 -33.12
N ALA A 568 29.15 -2.06 -32.54
CA ALA A 568 28.36 -1.07 -33.30
C ALA A 568 29.22 0.05 -33.90
N PHE A 569 30.41 0.29 -33.32
CA PHE A 569 31.28 1.42 -33.66
C PHE A 569 32.63 0.98 -34.23
N ALA A 570 33.14 -0.15 -33.73
CA ALA A 570 34.41 -0.72 -34.16
C ALA A 570 34.18 -2.09 -34.81
N PRO A 571 34.61 -2.31 -36.06
CA PRO A 571 34.49 -3.59 -36.71
C PRO A 571 35.44 -4.63 -36.09
N GLY A 572 35.09 -5.90 -36.24
CA GLY A 572 35.93 -7.04 -35.88
C GLY A 572 35.63 -8.23 -36.77
N GLU A 573 36.61 -9.11 -36.92
CA GLU A 573 36.44 -10.36 -37.67
C GLU A 573 35.35 -11.22 -37.02
N GLY A 574 34.47 -11.80 -37.84
CA GLY A 574 33.36 -12.61 -37.35
C GLY A 574 32.18 -11.83 -36.73
N LEU A 575 32.25 -10.50 -36.64
CA LEU A 575 31.23 -9.70 -35.93
C LEU A 575 30.23 -9.01 -36.86
N ALA A 576 30.17 -9.35 -38.15
CA ALA A 576 29.43 -8.55 -39.12
C ALA A 576 27.91 -8.51 -38.84
N ALA A 577 27.22 -9.64 -38.62
CA ALA A 577 25.79 -9.66 -38.27
C ALA A 577 25.52 -9.00 -36.91
N TYR A 578 26.31 -9.38 -35.89
CA TYR A 578 26.19 -8.85 -34.54
C TYR A 578 26.40 -7.32 -34.50
N GLY A 579 27.50 -6.84 -35.06
CA GLY A 579 27.85 -5.42 -35.14
C GLY A 579 26.82 -4.62 -35.95
N ALA A 580 26.35 -5.14 -37.08
CA ALA A 580 25.30 -4.51 -37.88
C ALA A 580 23.99 -4.34 -37.08
N SER A 581 23.55 -5.39 -36.37
CA SER A 581 22.32 -5.32 -35.55
C SER A 581 22.44 -4.30 -34.40
N LYS A 582 23.60 -4.20 -33.75
CA LYS A 582 23.86 -3.21 -32.69
C LYS A 582 24.03 -1.78 -33.26
N ALA A 583 24.58 -1.62 -34.47
CA ALA A 583 24.63 -0.34 -35.16
C ALA A 583 23.24 0.14 -35.58
N ALA A 584 22.38 -0.75 -36.06
CA ALA A 584 20.97 -0.47 -36.36
C ALA A 584 20.23 0.01 -35.09
N LEU A 585 20.42 -0.70 -33.96
CA LEU A 585 19.90 -0.27 -32.66
C LEU A 585 20.39 1.14 -32.28
N VAL A 586 21.69 1.41 -32.36
CA VAL A 586 22.26 2.73 -32.04
C VAL A 586 21.64 3.85 -32.87
N HIS A 587 21.45 3.64 -34.17
CA HIS A 587 20.81 4.62 -35.03
C HIS A 587 19.33 4.82 -34.64
N TYR A 588 18.62 3.73 -34.37
CA TYR A 588 17.24 3.77 -33.92
C TYR A 588 17.05 4.58 -32.63
N VAL A 589 17.91 4.37 -31.62
CA VAL A 589 17.87 5.10 -30.35
C VAL A 589 17.95 6.62 -30.57
N ARG A 590 18.75 7.08 -31.54
CA ARG A 590 18.85 8.51 -31.89
C ARG A 590 17.54 9.06 -32.48
N ASN A 591 16.87 8.28 -33.32
CA ASN A 591 15.55 8.66 -33.85
C ASN A 591 14.49 8.70 -32.74
N VAL A 592 14.48 7.70 -31.85
CA VAL A 592 13.58 7.67 -30.69
C VAL A 592 13.78 8.91 -29.80
N ALA A 593 15.03 9.30 -29.53
CA ALA A 593 15.34 10.51 -28.76
C ALA A 593 14.80 11.78 -29.43
N ASN A 594 14.90 11.87 -30.77
CA ASN A 594 14.40 13.01 -31.54
C ASN A 594 12.87 13.09 -31.52
N GLU A 595 12.17 11.97 -31.70
CA GLU A 595 10.71 11.92 -31.77
C GLU A 595 10.04 12.11 -30.40
N LEU A 596 10.55 11.43 -29.37
CA LEU A 596 9.91 11.38 -28.05
C LEU A 596 10.37 12.51 -27.11
N GLY A 597 11.41 13.27 -27.49
CA GLY A 597 11.94 14.39 -26.70
C GLY A 597 10.88 15.45 -26.35
N ARG A 598 9.91 15.69 -27.25
CA ARG A 598 8.78 16.61 -27.01
C ARG A 598 7.87 16.18 -25.85
N HIS A 599 7.92 14.92 -25.44
CA HIS A 599 7.16 14.36 -24.33
C HIS A 599 8.02 14.23 -23.04
N GLY A 600 9.23 14.81 -23.01
CA GLY A 600 10.13 14.68 -21.87
C GLY A 600 10.74 13.28 -21.71
N ILE A 601 10.68 12.46 -22.76
CA ILE A 601 11.23 11.11 -22.79
C ILE A 601 12.60 11.16 -23.46
N THR A 602 13.63 10.65 -22.78
CA THR A 602 14.99 10.56 -23.35
C THR A 602 15.28 9.13 -23.75
N ALA A 603 16.11 8.96 -24.79
CA ALA A 603 16.60 7.65 -25.22
C ALA A 603 18.13 7.68 -25.35
N ASN A 604 18.81 6.76 -24.66
CA ASN A 604 20.27 6.68 -24.62
C ASN A 604 20.71 5.21 -24.69
N TYR A 605 21.96 4.98 -25.07
CA TYR A 605 22.53 3.63 -25.07
C TYR A 605 23.81 3.57 -24.24
N ILE A 606 24.05 2.41 -23.63
CA ILE A 606 25.27 2.08 -22.92
C ILE A 606 26.13 1.24 -23.86
N ASN A 607 27.38 1.66 -24.05
CA ASN A 607 28.34 0.92 -24.86
C ASN A 607 29.15 -0.04 -23.97
N ALA A 608 28.59 -1.22 -23.69
CA ALA A 608 29.31 -2.27 -22.97
C ALA A 608 30.38 -2.93 -23.86
N ASP A 609 31.58 -3.13 -23.30
CA ASP A 609 32.64 -3.95 -23.89
C ASP A 609 32.62 -5.36 -23.25
N ALA A 610 33.76 -6.00 -23.09
CA ALA A 610 33.88 -7.29 -22.38
C ALA A 610 33.51 -7.15 -20.89
N ILE A 611 32.26 -7.43 -20.53
CA ILE A 611 31.77 -7.52 -19.15
C ILE A 611 31.62 -8.98 -18.76
N ASP A 612 32.18 -9.34 -17.60
CA ASP A 612 32.12 -10.70 -17.07
C ASP A 612 30.67 -11.11 -16.73
N THR A 613 30.05 -11.83 -17.65
CA THR A 613 28.64 -12.27 -17.60
C THR A 613 28.53 -13.72 -18.09
N PRO A 614 27.45 -14.45 -17.76
CA PRO A 614 27.24 -15.79 -18.28
C PRO A 614 27.30 -15.89 -19.81
N LEU A 615 26.79 -14.87 -20.51
CA LEU A 615 26.89 -14.79 -21.97
C LEU A 615 28.35 -14.70 -22.42
N PHE A 616 29.12 -13.77 -21.86
CA PHE A 616 30.52 -13.57 -22.25
C PHE A 616 31.39 -14.80 -21.93
N ARG A 617 31.16 -15.45 -20.78
CA ARG A 617 31.88 -16.68 -20.39
C ARG A 617 31.63 -17.87 -21.33
N ARG A 618 30.51 -17.90 -22.07
CA ARG A 618 30.23 -18.94 -23.08
C ARG A 618 30.93 -18.68 -24.42
N LEU A 619 31.43 -17.46 -24.63
CA LEU A 619 32.15 -17.05 -25.85
C LEU A 619 33.67 -17.19 -25.72
N LEU A 620 34.16 -17.37 -24.49
CA LEU A 620 35.54 -17.76 -24.15
C LEU A 620 35.66 -19.28 -24.16
#